data_AF-A0A966R3Z9-F1
#
_entry.id   AF-A0A966R3Z9-F1
#
_cell.length_a   1.000
_cell.length_b   1.000
_cell.length_c   1.000
_cell.angle_alpha   90.00
_cell.angle_beta   90.00
_cell.angle_gamma   90.00
#
_symmetry.space_group_name_H-M   'P 1'
#
loop_
_entity.id
_entity.type
_entity.pdbx_description
1 polymer ?
#
loop_
_entity_poly.entity_id
_entity_poly.type
_entity_poly.pdbx_seq_one_letter_code
_entity_poly.pdbx_strand_id
1 'polypeptide(L)'
;MDKVGASTTVPVQAQAQTERRELAKIRESAREFEAIFLETMLKTMRDSIQKSGLIDGGNAEAMYQSMLDSEYAKQMAAQDMTGIAGNIEKQLLASAGYKTDTASLRTQKLQAMAGYQAVSKGKIP
;
A
#
# COMPACT_ATOMS: atom_id res chain seq x y z
N MET A 1 2.87 52.75 -3.40
CA MET A 1 3.02 52.32 -1.99
C MET A 1 1.75 51.56 -1.65
N ASP A 2 1.78 50.23 -1.80
CA ASP A 2 1.94 49.28 -0.68
C ASP A 2 0.53 48.82 -0.21
N LYS A 3 0.10 47.54 -0.15
CA LYS A 3 0.79 46.25 0.05
C LYS A 3 -0.11 45.11 -0.50
N VAL A 4 0.45 44.12 -1.20
CA VAL A 4 0.81 42.76 -0.73
C VAL A 4 -0.37 41.88 -0.28
N GLY A 5 -0.51 40.71 -0.93
CA GLY A 5 -0.87 39.47 -0.24
C GLY A 5 -2.15 38.77 -0.69
N ALA A 6 -2.17 38.20 -1.89
CA ALA A 6 -3.10 37.14 -2.23
C ALA A 6 -2.87 35.96 -1.27
N SER A 7 -3.79 35.78 -0.32
CA SER A 7 -3.79 34.66 0.62
C SER A 7 -4.20 33.40 -0.14
N THR A 8 -3.20 32.65 -0.60
CA THR A 8 -3.35 31.30 -1.17
C THR A 8 -3.78 30.34 -0.05
N THR A 9 -5.05 30.40 0.32
CA THR A 9 -5.69 29.40 1.18
C THR A 9 -6.04 28.21 0.29
N VAL A 10 -5.11 27.25 0.18
CA VAL A 10 -5.44 25.95 -0.38
C VAL A 10 -6.55 25.36 0.53
N PRO A 11 -7.73 25.02 0.01
CA PRO A 11 -8.82 24.55 0.87
C PRO A 11 -8.38 23.28 1.59
N VAL A 12 -8.62 23.20 2.90
CA VAL A 12 -8.27 22.07 3.78
C VAL A 12 -8.72 20.71 3.20
N GLN A 13 -9.79 20.72 2.41
CA GLN A 13 -10.32 19.56 1.68
C GLN A 13 -9.38 19.06 0.57
N ALA A 14 -8.70 19.97 -0.14
CA ALA A 14 -7.75 19.62 -1.20
C ALA A 14 -6.46 19.02 -0.62
N GLN A 15 -5.97 19.53 0.50
CA GLN A 15 -4.80 18.98 1.19
C GLN A 15 -5.05 17.55 1.70
N ALA A 16 -6.20 17.31 2.34
CA ALA A 16 -6.59 15.97 2.81
C ALA A 16 -6.85 14.97 1.67
N GLN A 17 -7.16 15.44 0.47
CA GLN A 17 -7.32 14.58 -0.70
C GLN A 17 -5.97 14.24 -1.34
N THR A 18 -5.04 15.20 -1.38
CA THR A 18 -3.66 14.95 -1.80
C THR A 18 -2.98 13.94 -0.89
N GLU A 19 -3.07 14.10 0.42
CA GLU A 19 -2.49 13.16 1.39
C GLU A 19 -3.04 11.73 1.21
N ARG A 20 -4.36 11.59 1.03
CA ARG A 20 -4.98 10.29 0.75
C ARG A 20 -4.47 9.64 -0.54
N ARG A 21 -4.22 10.42 -1.58
CA ARG A 21 -3.66 9.92 -2.85
C ARG A 21 -2.21 9.46 -2.67
N GLU A 22 -1.41 10.19 -1.91
CA GLU A 22 -0.03 9.82 -1.63
C GLU A 22 0.06 8.55 -0.76
N LEU A 23 -0.79 8.43 0.27
CA LEU A 23 -0.88 7.19 1.07
C LEU A 23 -1.32 5.99 0.22
N ALA A 24 -2.26 6.17 -0.70
CA ALA A 24 -2.70 5.11 -1.62
C ALA A 24 -1.56 4.65 -2.54
N LYS A 25 -0.77 5.58 -3.08
CA LYS A 25 0.40 5.25 -3.91
C LYS A 25 1.46 4.48 -3.12
N ILE A 26 1.75 4.89 -1.88
CA ILE A 26 2.74 4.21 -1.05
C ILE A 26 2.33 2.75 -0.80
N ARG A 27 1.03 2.52 -0.55
CA ARG A 27 0.49 1.18 -0.40
C ARG A 27 0.58 0.36 -1.67
N GLU A 28 0.25 0.96 -2.81
CA GLU A 28 0.35 0.32 -4.12
C GLU A 28 1.79 -0.09 -4.43
N SER A 29 2.75 0.83 -4.29
CA SER A 29 4.17 0.53 -4.45
C SER A 29 4.64 -0.58 -3.51
N ALA A 30 4.19 -0.59 -2.25
CA ALA A 30 4.54 -1.65 -1.31
C ALA A 30 4.07 -3.04 -1.77
N ARG A 31 2.89 -3.13 -2.40
CA ARG A 31 2.38 -4.38 -3.01
C ARG A 31 3.17 -4.77 -4.25
N GLU A 32 3.57 -3.81 -5.08
CA GLU A 32 4.43 -4.09 -6.24
C GLU A 32 5.78 -4.68 -5.82
N PHE A 33 6.38 -4.16 -4.74
CA PHE A 33 7.61 -4.74 -4.18
C PHE A 33 7.39 -6.16 -3.64
N GLU A 34 6.27 -6.41 -2.96
CA GLU A 34 5.92 -7.77 -2.50
C GLU A 34 5.74 -8.72 -3.69
N ALA A 35 5.12 -8.29 -4.78
CA ALA A 35 4.98 -9.09 -5.99
C ALA A 35 6.34 -9.48 -6.59
N ILE A 36 7.29 -8.53 -6.72
CA ILE A 36 8.64 -8.85 -7.23
C ILE A 36 9.35 -9.88 -6.33
N PHE A 37 9.20 -9.73 -5.01
CA PHE A 37 9.77 -10.66 -4.06
C PHE A 37 9.16 -12.06 -4.19
N LEU A 38 7.83 -12.15 -4.28
CA LEU A 38 7.11 -13.41 -4.45
C LEU A 38 7.47 -14.08 -5.78
N GLU A 39 7.57 -13.34 -6.87
CA GLU A 39 8.00 -13.85 -8.17
C GLU A 39 9.41 -14.48 -8.05
N THR A 40 10.33 -13.78 -7.39
CA THR A 40 11.69 -14.29 -7.15
C THR A 40 11.68 -15.55 -6.28
N MET A 41 10.82 -15.58 -5.26
CA MET A 41 10.66 -16.74 -4.37
C MET A 41 10.11 -17.95 -5.12
N LEU A 42 9.04 -17.78 -5.91
CA LEU A 42 8.44 -18.84 -6.72
C LEU A 42 9.44 -19.41 -7.71
N LYS A 43 10.18 -18.53 -8.40
CA LYS A 43 11.27 -18.92 -9.30
C LYS A 43 12.33 -19.74 -8.58
N THR A 44 12.80 -19.27 -7.41
CA THR A 44 13.82 -19.97 -6.62
C THR A 44 13.34 -21.34 -6.14
N MET A 45 12.09 -21.44 -5.71
CA MET A 45 11.48 -22.73 -5.33
C MET A 45 11.44 -23.70 -6.52
N ARG A 46 11.07 -23.21 -7.71
CA ARG A 46 11.04 -24.02 -8.94
C ARG A 46 12.43 -24.46 -9.37
N ASP A 47 13.41 -23.56 -9.32
CA ASP A 47 14.81 -23.85 -9.67
C ASP A 47 15.44 -24.88 -8.71
N SER A 48 14.91 -25.02 -7.48
CA SER A 48 15.36 -26.02 -6.52
C SER A 48 14.89 -27.46 -6.83
N ILE A 49 13.86 -27.62 -7.68
CA ILE A 49 13.36 -28.93 -8.08
C ILE A 49 14.23 -29.46 -9.22
N GLN A 50 14.88 -30.61 -9.01
CA GLN A 50 15.71 -31.23 -10.05
C GLN A 50 14.84 -31.61 -11.25
N LYS A 51 15.13 -30.99 -12.41
CA LYS A 51 14.48 -31.32 -13.67
C LYS A 51 15.04 -32.66 -14.18
N SER A 52 14.19 -33.69 -14.29
CA SER A 52 14.59 -34.96 -14.90
C SER A 52 14.71 -34.78 -16.42
N GLY A 53 15.92 -34.95 -16.95
CA GLY A 53 16.35 -34.51 -18.29
C GLY A 53 15.78 -35.20 -19.53
N LEU A 54 14.54 -35.69 -19.49
CA LEU A 54 13.87 -36.27 -20.67
C LEU A 54 12.71 -35.43 -21.21
N ILE A 55 12.14 -34.53 -20.40
CA ILE A 55 11.02 -33.65 -20.77
C ILE A 55 11.27 -32.28 -20.12
N ASP A 56 12.10 -31.47 -20.76
CA ASP A 56 12.26 -30.04 -20.45
C ASP A 56 11.54 -29.28 -21.57
N GLY A 57 10.46 -28.54 -21.26
CA GLY A 57 9.64 -27.83 -22.24
C GLY A 57 10.28 -26.56 -22.82
N GLY A 58 11.59 -26.39 -22.65
CA GLY A 58 12.41 -25.47 -23.43
C GLY A 58 12.05 -24.00 -23.24
N ASN A 59 12.53 -23.15 -24.15
CA ASN A 59 12.41 -21.69 -24.03
C ASN A 59 10.96 -21.20 -24.00
N ALA A 60 10.05 -21.87 -24.71
CA ALA A 60 8.64 -21.51 -24.72
C ALA A 60 7.99 -21.77 -23.35
N GLU A 61 8.23 -22.95 -22.77
CA GLU A 61 7.72 -23.26 -21.43
C GLU A 61 8.29 -22.30 -20.39
N ALA A 62 9.60 -22.01 -20.44
CA ALA A 62 10.23 -21.08 -19.51
C ALA A 62 9.60 -19.67 -19.55
N MET A 63 9.26 -19.18 -20.74
CA MET A 63 8.57 -17.91 -20.91
C MET A 63 7.13 -17.96 -20.38
N TYR A 64 6.37 -19.03 -20.65
CA TYR A 64 5.03 -19.18 -20.09
C TYR A 64 5.05 -19.30 -18.55
N GLN A 65 6.03 -20.02 -18.01
CA GLN A 65 6.21 -20.15 -16.56
C GLN A 65 6.55 -18.79 -15.92
N SER A 66 7.43 -17.98 -16.52
CA SER A 66 7.75 -16.67 -15.95
C SER A 66 6.54 -15.73 -15.96
N MET A 67 5.73 -15.75 -17.04
CA MET A 67 4.48 -14.99 -17.09
C MET A 67 3.49 -15.47 -16.03
N LEU A 68 3.36 -16.79 -15.85
CA LEU A 68 2.49 -17.38 -14.83
C LEU A 68 2.93 -17.01 -13.41
N ASP A 69 4.23 -17.13 -13.13
CA ASP A 69 4.81 -16.80 -11.82
C ASP A 69 4.60 -15.31 -11.51
N SER A 70 4.71 -14.41 -12.50
CA SER A 70 4.43 -12.99 -12.33
C SER A 70 2.96 -12.73 -11.99
N GLU A 71 2.02 -13.39 -12.66
CA GLU A 71 0.58 -13.22 -12.36
C GLU A 71 0.19 -13.79 -11.00
N TYR A 72 0.74 -14.95 -10.62
CA TYR A 72 0.55 -15.49 -9.27
C TYR A 72 1.12 -14.57 -8.21
N ALA A 73 2.32 -14.05 -8.41
CA ALA A 73 2.94 -13.13 -7.47
C ALA A 73 2.10 -11.85 -7.29
N LYS A 74 1.60 -11.26 -8.38
CA LYS A 74 0.68 -10.11 -8.32
C LYS A 74 -0.62 -10.44 -7.58
N GLN A 75 -1.22 -11.60 -7.86
CA GLN A 75 -2.47 -12.01 -7.21
C GLN A 75 -2.28 -12.25 -5.70
N MET A 76 -1.16 -12.86 -5.31
CA MET A 76 -0.81 -13.09 -3.91
C MET A 76 -0.53 -11.78 -3.16
N ALA A 77 0.21 -10.85 -3.78
CA ALA A 77 0.48 -9.53 -3.23
C ALA A 77 -0.80 -8.67 -3.12
N ALA A 78 -1.70 -8.77 -4.09
CA ALA A 78 -3.00 -8.08 -4.05
C ALA A 78 -3.90 -8.55 -2.89
N GLN A 79 -3.73 -9.80 -2.45
CA GLN A 79 -4.42 -10.37 -1.30
C GLN A 79 -3.71 -10.10 0.04
N ASP A 80 -2.61 -9.34 0.04
CA ASP A 80 -1.79 -9.04 1.21
C ASP A 80 -1.38 -10.33 1.98
N MET A 81 -1.13 -11.43 1.25
CA MET A 81 -1.09 -12.80 1.81
C MET A 81 0.09 -13.07 2.76
N THR A 82 1.22 -12.38 2.59
CA THR A 82 2.43 -12.61 3.40
C THR A 82 2.63 -11.54 4.49
N GLY A 83 1.91 -10.42 4.40
CA GLY A 83 2.10 -9.27 5.28
C GLY A 83 3.40 -8.49 5.04
N ILE A 84 4.19 -8.85 4.03
CA ILE A 84 5.43 -8.15 3.67
C ILE A 84 5.11 -6.76 3.14
N ALA A 85 4.09 -6.61 2.27
CA ALA A 85 3.67 -5.30 1.77
C ALA A 85 3.34 -4.33 2.92
N GLY A 86 2.68 -4.79 3.99
CA GLY A 86 2.38 -3.95 5.15
C GLY A 86 3.63 -3.49 5.91
N ASN A 87 4.70 -4.29 5.94
CA ASN A 87 5.97 -3.88 6.56
C ASN A 87 6.74 -2.91 5.65
N ILE A 88 6.72 -3.13 4.33
CA ILE A 88 7.30 -2.21 3.35
C ILE A 88 6.56 -0.86 3.38
N GLU A 89 5.23 -0.88 3.42
CA GLU A 89 4.39 0.32 3.54
C GLU A 89 4.78 1.14 4.77
N LYS A 90 4.93 0.50 5.95
CA LYS A 90 5.38 1.20 7.17
C LYS A 90 6.75 1.83 7.01
N GLN A 91 7.70 1.14 6.36
CA GLN A 91 9.05 1.68 6.12
C GLN A 91 9.02 2.84 5.15
N LEU A 92 8.25 2.73 4.05
CA LEU A 92 8.07 3.80 3.08
C LEU A 92 7.42 5.03 3.73
N LEU A 93 6.36 4.84 4.51
CA LEU A 93 5.71 5.92 5.27
C LEU A 93 6.67 6.61 6.23
N ALA A 94 7.45 5.84 7.00
CA ALA A 94 8.45 6.39 7.90
C ALA A 94 9.53 7.20 7.15
N SER A 95 10.02 6.69 6.01
CA SER A 95 10.99 7.41 5.18
C SER A 95 10.44 8.68 4.52
N ALA A 96 9.15 8.68 4.17
CA ALA A 96 8.45 9.82 3.59
C ALA A 96 8.02 10.86 4.65
N GLY A 97 8.38 10.65 5.93
CA GLY A 97 8.10 11.59 7.02
C GLY A 97 6.68 11.52 7.57
N TYR A 98 5.88 10.52 7.17
CA TYR A 98 4.60 10.24 7.81
C TYR A 98 4.87 9.69 9.20
N LYS A 99 4.48 10.46 10.22
CA LYS A 99 4.48 9.97 11.60
C LYS A 99 3.44 8.86 11.69
N THR A 100 3.87 7.62 11.72
CA THR A 100 3.05 6.43 12.00
C THR A 100 2.66 6.40 13.48
N ASP A 101 2.08 7.50 13.96
CA ASP A 101 1.65 7.63 15.34
C ASP A 101 0.29 6.94 15.51
N THR A 102 0.38 5.64 15.76
CA THR A 102 -0.75 4.77 16.11
C THR A 102 -1.56 5.29 17.31
N ALA A 103 -0.99 6.17 18.16
CA ALA A 103 -1.70 6.83 19.25
C ALA A 103 -2.64 7.94 18.75
N SER A 104 -2.22 8.71 17.73
CA SER A 104 -3.03 9.77 17.12
C SER A 104 -4.23 9.20 16.36
N LEU A 105 -4.08 8.07 15.67
CA LEU A 105 -5.19 7.37 14.97
C LEU A 105 -6.25 6.81 15.93
N ARG A 106 -5.84 6.27 17.08
CA ARG A 106 -6.77 5.82 18.14
C ARG A 106 -7.52 6.99 18.74
N THR A 107 -6.82 8.09 19.02
CA THR A 107 -7.42 9.30 19.59
C THR A 107 -8.44 9.92 18.63
N GLN A 108 -8.10 9.98 17.34
CA GLN A 108 -9.01 10.51 16.30
C GLN A 108 -10.23 9.60 16.08
N LYS A 109 -10.05 8.26 16.10
CA LYS A 109 -11.15 7.30 16.01
C LYS A 109 -12.07 7.35 17.25
N LEU A 110 -11.51 7.51 18.45
CA LEU A 110 -12.27 7.67 19.69
C LEU A 110 -13.04 9.00 19.74
N GLN A 111 -12.43 10.09 19.26
CA GLN A 111 -13.08 11.41 19.16
C GLN A 111 -14.22 11.40 18.12
N ALA A 112 -14.04 10.75 16.97
CA ALA A 112 -15.10 10.58 15.97
C ALA A 112 -16.26 9.71 16.49
N MET A 113 -15.99 8.68 17.29
CA MET A 113 -17.02 7.85 17.93
C MET A 113 -17.73 8.56 19.08
N ALA A 114 -17.05 9.44 19.82
CA ALA A 114 -17.64 10.27 20.86
C ALA A 114 -18.53 11.39 20.28
N GLY A 115 -18.13 11.99 19.16
CA GLY A 115 -18.91 13.00 18.46
C GLY A 115 -20.25 12.48 17.92
N TYR A 116 -20.32 11.21 17.50
CA TYR A 116 -21.57 10.58 17.06
C TYR A 116 -22.59 10.42 18.21
N GLN A 117 -22.13 10.25 19.44
CA GLN A 117 -23.00 10.16 20.62
C GLN A 117 -23.50 11.53 21.11
N ALA A 118 -22.80 12.62 20.78
CA ALA A 118 -23.22 13.98 21.13
C ALA A 118 -24.33 14.51 20.21
N VAL A 119 -24.37 14.07 18.94
CA VAL A 119 -25.40 14.50 17.97
C VAL A 119 -26.75 13.80 18.20
N SER A 120 -26.82 12.65 18.88
CA SER A 120 -28.09 11.97 19.16
C SER A 120 -28.81 12.45 20.44
N LYS A 121 -28.16 13.28 21.27
CA LYS A 121 -28.76 13.90 22.46
C LYS A 121 -28.84 15.41 22.26
N GLY A 122 -29.88 15.83 21.55
CA GLY A 122 -29.99 17.16 20.96
C GLY A 122 -30.04 18.35 21.91
N LYS A 123 -29.75 19.53 21.34
CA LYS A 123 -30.54 20.76 21.54
C LYS A 123 -30.17 21.79 20.47
N ILE A 124 -31.16 22.15 19.65
CA ILE A 124 -31.16 23.34 18.79
C ILE A 124 -31.36 24.55 19.73
N PRO A 125 -30.55 25.60 19.57
CA PRO A 125 -31.12 26.93 19.38
C PRO A 125 -30.69 27.56 18.06
#